data_AF-A0A7J8E2G0-F1
#
_entry.id   AF-A0A7J8E2G0-F1
#
_cell.length_a   1.000
_cell.length_b   1.000
_cell.length_c   1.000
_cell.angle_alpha   90.00
_cell.angle_beta   90.00
_cell.angle_gamma   90.00
#
_symmetry.space_group_name_H-M   'P 1'
#
loop_
_entity.id
_entity.type
_entity.pdbx_description
1 polymer ?
#
loop_
_entity_poly.entity_id
_entity_poly.type
_entity_poly.pdbx_seq_one_letter_code
_entity_poly.pdbx_strand_id
1 'polypeptide(L)'
;MHTQLLLEVSDDLENVCNWVVDTCLHKGSRDNMSIVLVCFSNAPKVSDEAVKKDSDLDKYLESRIEEIMEKSGEEGMPDLAHVMRILSAENIPNLPPGGGLAGKRNVIEAVYSRLNPHRENDGGAGDLEDPW
;
A
#
# COMPACT_ATOMS: atom_id res chain seq x y z
N MET A 1 9.86 -12.18 9.95
CA MET A 1 9.16 -11.37 10.97
C MET A 1 8.03 -10.49 10.39
N HIS A 2 7.80 -10.46 9.07
CA HIS A 2 6.80 -9.59 8.42
C HIS A 2 5.43 -10.25 8.21
N THR A 3 5.43 -11.52 7.79
CA THR A 3 4.22 -12.28 7.43
C THR A 3 3.32 -12.57 8.62
N GLN A 4 3.86 -12.50 9.84
CA GLN A 4 3.13 -12.77 11.07
C GLN A 4 1.96 -11.82 11.29
N LEU A 5 2.14 -10.53 10.98
CA LEU A 5 1.08 -9.54 11.15
C LEU A 5 0.04 -9.56 10.04
N LEU A 6 0.44 -9.92 8.83
CA LEU A 6 -0.52 -10.08 7.72
C LEU A 6 -1.50 -11.24 7.99
N LEU A 7 -1.03 -12.31 8.63
CA LEU A 7 -1.87 -13.42 9.09
C LEU A 7 -2.83 -13.05 10.24
N GLU A 8 -2.54 -11.97 10.98
CA GLU A 8 -3.45 -11.42 11.98
C GLU A 8 -4.56 -10.56 11.36
N VAL A 9 -4.40 -10.15 10.09
CA VAL A 9 -5.40 -9.38 9.33
C VAL A 9 -6.24 -10.30 8.43
N SER A 10 -5.65 -11.33 7.84
CA SER A 10 -6.36 -12.28 6.97
C SER A 10 -5.80 -13.70 7.11
N ASP A 11 -6.70 -14.69 7.13
CA ASP A 11 -6.36 -16.12 7.03
C ASP A 11 -6.38 -16.65 5.59
N ASP A 12 -6.70 -15.80 4.61
CA ASP A 12 -6.56 -16.10 3.20
C ASP A 12 -5.08 -16.03 2.81
N LEU A 13 -4.47 -17.21 2.70
CA LEU A 13 -3.04 -17.34 2.42
C LEU A 13 -2.67 -16.80 1.03
N GLU A 14 -3.59 -16.84 0.06
CA GLU A 14 -3.34 -16.30 -1.27
C GLU A 14 -3.23 -14.78 -1.21
N ASN A 15 -4.18 -14.12 -0.52
CA ASN A 15 -4.12 -12.67 -0.31
C ASN A 15 -2.88 -12.25 0.47
N VAL A 16 -2.52 -12.98 1.52
CA VAL A 16 -1.29 -12.70 2.29
C VAL A 16 -0.05 -12.85 1.41
N CYS A 17 0.01 -13.86 0.54
CA CYS A 17 1.10 -14.02 -0.42
C CYS A 17 1.15 -12.87 -1.41
N ASN A 18 0.00 -12.48 -1.97
CA ASN A 18 -0.10 -11.36 -2.92
C ASN A 18 0.40 -10.07 -2.28
N TRP A 19 -0.02 -9.74 -1.06
CA TRP A 19 0.46 -8.55 -0.35
C TRP A 19 1.98 -8.53 -0.15
N VAL A 20 2.60 -9.68 0.11
CA VAL A 20 4.07 -9.75 0.24
C VAL A 20 4.74 -9.49 -1.11
N VAL A 21 4.27 -10.13 -2.17
CA VAL A 21 4.81 -9.96 -3.53
C VAL A 21 4.65 -8.52 -3.98
N ASP A 22 3.46 -7.93 -3.82
CA ASP A 22 3.18 -6.54 -4.16
C ASP A 22 4.07 -5.58 -3.37
N THR A 23 4.22 -5.80 -2.05
CA THR A 23 5.12 -4.99 -1.23
C THR A 23 6.56 -5.04 -1.73
N CYS A 24 7.04 -6.23 -2.13
CA CYS A 24 8.38 -6.38 -2.69
C CYS A 24 8.53 -5.71 -4.06
N LEU A 25 7.50 -5.78 -4.92
CA LEU A 25 7.46 -5.08 -6.20
C LEU A 25 7.54 -3.57 -5.99
N HIS A 26 6.73 -3.04 -5.07
CA HIS A 26 6.68 -1.62 -4.74
C HIS A 26 7.95 -1.09 -4.09
N LYS A 27 8.77 -1.97 -3.49
CA LYS A 27 10.11 -1.66 -3.02
C LYS A 27 11.20 -1.77 -4.09
N GLY A 28 10.80 -1.92 -5.35
CA GLY A 28 11.71 -1.91 -6.49
C GLY A 28 12.28 -3.28 -6.84
N SER A 29 11.73 -4.39 -6.32
CA SER A 29 12.11 -5.72 -6.82
C SER A 29 11.77 -5.83 -8.31
N ARG A 30 12.76 -6.17 -9.13
CA ARG A 30 12.62 -6.42 -10.58
C ARG A 30 12.96 -7.85 -10.98
N ASP A 31 13.13 -8.70 -9.98
CA ASP A 31 13.35 -10.12 -10.18
C ASP A 31 12.01 -10.86 -10.23
N ASN A 32 12.04 -12.11 -10.70
CA ASN A 32 10.90 -13.01 -10.59
C ASN A 32 10.68 -13.37 -9.13
N MET A 33 9.49 -13.06 -8.60
CA MET A 33 9.15 -13.33 -7.22
C MET A 33 8.19 -14.50 -7.12
N SER A 34 8.53 -15.49 -6.28
CA SER A 34 7.66 -16.59 -5.91
C SER A 34 7.66 -16.73 -4.40
N ILE A 35 6.49 -16.95 -3.81
CA ILE A 35 6.34 -17.17 -2.38
C ILE A 35 5.58 -18.47 -2.14
N VAL A 36 6.03 -19.23 -1.13
CA VAL A 36 5.31 -20.38 -0.60
C VAL A 36 5.12 -20.15 0.89
N LEU A 37 3.86 -20.04 1.32
CA LEU A 37 3.49 -19.84 2.71
C LEU A 37 2.94 -21.14 3.30
N VAL A 38 3.58 -21.64 4.37
CA VAL A 38 3.16 -22.84 5.09
C VAL A 38 2.79 -22.48 6.52
N CYS A 39 1.52 -22.69 6.88
CA CYS A 39 1.00 -22.40 8.22
C CYS A 39 0.79 -23.70 9.01
N PHE A 40 1.42 -23.79 10.19
CA PHE A 40 1.16 -24.86 11.15
C PHE A 40 -0.01 -24.50 12.08
N SER A 41 -0.44 -25.44 12.92
CA SER A 41 -1.59 -25.27 13.82
C SER A 41 -1.46 -24.03 14.74
N ASN A 42 -0.24 -23.69 15.14
CA ASN A 42 0.08 -22.55 16.01
C ASN A 42 0.47 -21.28 15.23
N ALA A 43 0.17 -21.22 13.93
CA ALA A 43 0.30 -19.98 13.17
C ALA A 43 -0.60 -18.89 13.78
N PRO A 44 -0.21 -17.61 13.65
CA PRO A 44 -1.06 -16.48 14.05
C PRO A 44 -2.46 -16.62 13.49
N LYS A 45 -3.45 -16.18 14.26
CA LYS A 45 -4.85 -16.18 13.88
C LYS A 45 -5.30 -14.74 13.66
N VAL A 46 -6.32 -14.59 12.84
CA VAL A 46 -6.98 -13.30 12.64
C VAL A 46 -7.39 -12.72 13.98
N SER A 47 -7.07 -11.45 14.18
CA SER A 47 -7.36 -10.69 15.38
C SER A 47 -8.21 -9.49 15.01
N ASP A 48 -9.36 -9.33 15.67
CA ASP A 48 -10.24 -8.17 15.46
C ASP A 48 -9.52 -6.84 15.68
N GLU A 49 -8.55 -6.81 16.60
CA GLU A 49 -7.73 -5.62 16.84
C GLU A 49 -6.82 -5.29 15.65
N ALA A 50 -6.20 -6.31 15.06
CA ALA A 50 -5.31 -6.12 13.90
C ALA A 50 -6.11 -5.70 12.66
N VAL A 51 -7.24 -6.36 12.39
CA VAL A 51 -8.16 -6.00 11.31
C VAL A 51 -8.67 -4.57 11.48
N LYS A 52 -9.03 -4.18 12.70
CA LYS A 52 -9.48 -2.81 12.97
C LYS A 52 -8.37 -1.79 12.74
N LYS A 53 -7.16 -2.02 13.24
CA LYS A 53 -6.01 -1.12 13.01
C LYS A 53 -5.70 -0.97 11.52
N ASP A 54 -5.78 -2.06 10.77
CA ASP A 54 -5.56 -2.07 9.33
C ASP A 54 -6.61 -1.24 8.59
N SER A 55 -7.90 -1.43 8.93
CA SER A 55 -9.00 -0.64 8.37
C SER A 55 -8.95 0.84 8.76
N ASP A 56 -8.55 1.15 10.00
CA ASP A 56 -8.41 2.53 10.48
C ASP A 56 -7.25 3.24 9.74
N LEU A 57 -6.17 2.52 9.44
CA LEU A 57 -5.08 3.03 8.62
C LEU A 57 -5.53 3.29 7.18
N ASP A 58 -6.32 2.39 6.58
CA ASP A 58 -6.83 2.58 5.21
C ASP A 58 -7.70 3.84 5.10
N LYS A 59 -8.61 4.05 6.06
CA LYS A 59 -9.44 5.27 6.14
C LYS A 59 -8.61 6.53 6.35
N TYR A 60 -7.56 6.43 7.17
CA TYR A 60 -6.63 7.54 7.37
C TYR A 60 -5.95 7.91 6.06
N LEU A 61 -5.40 6.92 5.33
CA LEU A 61 -4.76 7.13 4.03
C LEU A 61 -5.73 7.73 3.02
N GLU A 62 -6.96 7.20 2.95
CA GLU A 62 -8.03 7.73 2.09
C GLU A 62 -8.27 9.22 2.35
N SER A 63 -8.49 9.60 3.61
CA SER A 63 -8.71 10.99 4.01
C SER A 63 -7.51 11.89 3.70
N ARG A 64 -6.28 11.40 3.91
CA ARG A 64 -5.06 12.14 3.60
C ARG A 64 -4.90 12.38 2.11
N ILE A 65 -5.17 11.38 1.27
CA ILE A 65 -5.08 11.51 -0.18
C ILE A 65 -6.11 12.52 -0.68
N GLU A 66 -7.35 12.47 -0.18
CA GLU A 66 -8.39 13.45 -0.51
C GLU A 66 -7.91 14.88 -0.21
N GLU A 67 -7.36 15.13 0.98
CA GLU A 67 -6.81 16.44 1.33
C GLU A 67 -5.65 16.89 0.42
N ILE A 68 -4.77 15.97 0.03
CA ILE A 68 -3.64 16.28 -0.88
C ILE A 68 -4.17 16.68 -2.25
N MET A 69 -5.17 15.96 -2.75
CA MET A 69 -5.81 16.21 -4.04
C MET A 69 -6.56 17.55 -4.05
N GLU A 70 -7.27 17.89 -2.97
CA GLU A 70 -7.97 19.17 -2.83
C GLU A 70 -7.02 20.37 -2.78
N LYS A 71 -5.96 20.30 -1.96
CA LYS A 71 -4.99 21.41 -1.79
C LYS A 71 -4.23 21.71 -3.08
N SER A 72 -4.00 20.70 -3.90
CA SER A 72 -3.27 20.83 -5.17
C SER A 72 -4.17 21.33 -6.30
N GLY A 73 -5.49 21.41 -6.10
CA GLY A 73 -6.46 21.83 -7.12
C GLY A 73 -6.24 23.24 -7.69
N GLU A 74 -5.50 24.11 -7.00
CA GLU A 74 -5.16 25.46 -7.46
C GLU A 74 -3.92 25.50 -8.39
N GLU A 75 -2.97 24.58 -8.24
CA GLU A 75 -1.72 24.49 -9.05
C GLU A 75 -1.76 23.38 -10.12
N GLY A 76 -2.74 22.48 -10.05
CA GLY A 76 -2.91 21.34 -10.96
C GLY A 76 -2.89 20.01 -10.20
N MET A 77 -3.63 19.03 -10.72
CA MET A 77 -3.81 17.75 -10.04
C MET A 77 -2.48 16.97 -9.93
N PRO A 78 -2.07 16.53 -8.73
CA PRO A 78 -0.78 15.88 -8.53
C PRO A 78 -0.82 14.48 -9.14
N ASP A 79 0.34 13.99 -9.55
CA ASP A 79 0.50 12.59 -9.93
C ASP A 79 0.67 11.67 -8.71
N LEU A 80 0.55 10.37 -8.94
CA LEU A 80 0.68 9.38 -7.88
C LEU A 80 2.06 9.44 -7.19
N ALA A 81 3.12 9.71 -7.94
CA ALA A 81 4.47 9.84 -7.39
C ALA A 81 4.57 11.01 -6.40
N HIS A 82 3.97 12.15 -6.73
CA HIS A 82 3.89 13.30 -5.86
C HIS A 82 3.07 13.02 -4.59
N VAL A 83 1.92 12.34 -4.72
CA VAL A 83 1.11 11.91 -3.56
C VAL A 83 1.92 10.99 -2.65
N MET A 84 2.58 9.98 -3.21
CA MET A 84 3.43 9.04 -2.47
C MET A 84 4.58 9.76 -1.76
N ARG A 85 5.20 10.76 -2.39
CA ARG A 85 6.27 11.57 -1.79
C ARG A 85 5.78 12.39 -0.60
N ILE A 86 4.59 12.99 -0.68
CA ILE A 86 3.99 13.72 0.45
C ILE A 86 3.73 12.74 1.61
N LEU A 87 3.04 11.63 1.34
CA LEU A 87 2.72 10.62 2.35
C LEU A 87 3.98 10.04 3.02
N SER A 88 5.06 9.84 2.26
CA SER A 88 6.33 9.33 2.79
C SER A 88 7.06 10.34 3.70
N ALA A 89 6.80 11.65 3.52
CA ALA A 89 7.34 12.70 4.38
C ALA A 89 6.50 12.89 5.66
N GLU A 90 5.29 12.36 5.71
CA GLU A 90 4.41 12.38 6.88
C GLU A 90 4.74 11.23 7.85
N ASN A 91 4.58 11.47 9.16
CA ASN A 91 4.72 10.41 10.16
C ASN A 91 3.40 9.64 10.31
N ILE A 92 3.15 8.72 9.37
CA ILE A 92 1.92 7.91 9.33
C ILE A 92 1.98 6.81 10.41
N PRO A 93 1.05 6.81 11.38
CA PRO A 93 1.05 5.81 12.44
C PRO A 93 0.62 4.43 11.93
N ASN A 94 1.03 3.37 12.63
CA ASN A 94 0.55 1.99 12.43
C ASN A 94 0.80 1.39 11.03
N LEU A 95 1.74 1.93 10.24
CA LEU A 95 2.14 1.31 8.98
C LEU A 95 2.56 -0.17 9.18
N PRO A 96 2.27 -1.06 8.21
CA PRO A 96 2.68 -2.46 8.29
C PRO A 96 4.19 -2.55 8.57
N PRO A 97 4.62 -3.22 9.66
CA PRO A 97 6.01 -3.13 10.07
C PRO A 97 6.93 -3.76 9.04
N GLY A 98 7.94 -2.97 8.70
CA GLY A 98 8.89 -3.19 7.64
C GLY A 98 8.30 -2.99 6.23
N GLY A 99 6.99 -3.14 5.99
CA GLY A 99 6.36 -2.95 4.69
C GLY A 99 6.21 -1.46 4.38
N GLY A 100 5.97 -0.68 5.42
CA GLY A 100 5.84 0.77 5.36
C GLY A 100 4.71 1.16 4.41
N LEU A 101 4.88 2.31 3.77
CA LEU A 101 3.91 2.82 2.81
C LEU A 101 3.77 1.91 1.56
N ALA A 102 4.84 1.22 1.17
CA ALA A 102 4.82 0.28 0.04
C ALA A 102 3.83 -0.88 0.25
N GLY A 103 3.60 -1.30 1.50
CA GLY A 103 2.59 -2.31 1.86
C GLY A 103 1.15 -1.81 1.80
N LYS A 104 0.93 -0.51 1.60
CA LYS A 104 -0.40 0.12 1.45
C LYS A 104 -0.57 0.83 0.11
N ARG A 105 0.37 0.63 -0.82
CA ARG A 105 0.35 1.30 -2.13
C ARG A 105 -0.88 0.95 -2.96
N ASN A 106 -1.36 -0.28 -2.89
CA ASN A 106 -2.61 -0.69 -3.52
C ASN A 106 -3.82 0.14 -3.06
N VAL A 107 -3.93 0.43 -1.75
CA VAL A 107 -4.98 1.30 -1.19
C VAL A 107 -4.84 2.72 -1.72
N ILE A 108 -3.61 3.24 -1.72
CA ILE A 108 -3.31 4.59 -2.21
C ILE A 108 -3.66 4.73 -3.69
N GLU A 109 -3.28 3.75 -4.52
CA GLU A 109 -3.59 3.70 -5.95
C GLU A 109 -5.09 3.62 -6.23
N ALA A 110 -5.82 2.80 -5.47
CA ALA A 110 -7.27 2.67 -5.60
C ALA A 110 -7.99 3.98 -5.28
N VAL A 111 -7.61 4.65 -4.19
CA VAL A 111 -8.19 5.96 -3.83
C VAL A 111 -7.81 7.02 -4.86
N TYR A 112 -6.55 7.07 -5.28
CA TYR A 112 -6.08 8.01 -6.29
C TYR A 112 -6.84 7.85 -7.62
N SER A 113 -6.97 6.62 -8.13
CA SER A 113 -7.72 6.31 -9.36
C SER A 113 -9.17 6.74 -9.25
N ARG A 114 -9.83 6.46 -8.13
CA ARG A 114 -11.22 6.87 -7.87
C ARG A 114 -11.41 8.39 -7.89
N LEU A 115 -10.43 9.14 -7.38
CA LEU A 115 -10.45 10.61 -7.36
C LEU A 115 -9.97 11.23 -8.68
N ASN A 116 -9.29 10.45 -9.53
CA ASN A 116 -8.76 10.89 -10.82
C ASN A 116 -9.03 9.89 -11.98
N PRO A 117 -10.31 9.61 -12.30
CA PRO A 117 -10.69 8.56 -13.26
C PRO A 117 -10.32 8.88 -14.72
N HIS A 118 -9.91 10.12 -15.04
CA HIS A 118 -9.61 10.54 -16.41
C HIS A 118 -8.14 10.34 -16.83
N ARG A 119 -7.27 9.90 -15.91
CA ARG A 119 -5.82 9.82 -16.15
C ARG A 119 -5.32 8.42 -16.55
N GLU A 120 -6.18 7.41 -16.55
CA GLU A 120 -5.83 6.03 -16.94
C GLU A 120 -5.44 5.86 -18.43
N ASN A 121 -5.55 6.90 -19.26
CA ASN A 121 -5.20 6.81 -20.70
C ASN A 121 -3.74 7.21 -21.02
N ASP A 122 -2.99 7.80 -20.09
CA ASP A 122 -1.56 8.05 -20.30
C ASP A 122 -0.73 6.92 -19.67
N GLY A 123 -0.80 5.76 -20.34
CA GLY A 123 0.12 4.65 -20.15
C GLY A 123 1.55 5.06 -20.51
N GLY A 124 2.23 5.72 -19.58
CA GLY A 124 3.67 5.93 -19.59
C GLY A 124 4.36 4.77 -18.90
N ALA A 125 4.65 3.71 -19.64
CA ALA A 125 5.76 2.83 -19.31
C ALA A 125 7.07 3.65 -19.41
N GLY A 126 7.53 4.18 -18.27
CA GLY A 126 8.72 5.02 -18.14
C GLY A 126 8.41 6.09 -17.10
N ASP A 127 8.97 6.09 -15.89
CA ASP A 127 10.33 5.75 -15.52
C ASP A 127 10.29 5.02 -14.19
N LEU A 128 10.98 3.89 -14.15
CA LEU A 128 11.05 3.01 -12.99
C LEU A 128 12.39 3.20 -12.26
N GLU A 129 12.94 4.40 -12.33
CA GLU A 129 14.12 4.86 -11.60
C GLU A 129 13.72 5.96 -10.61
N ASP A 130 13.49 5.60 -9.35
CA ASP A 130 13.98 6.44 -8.25
C ASP A 130 14.24 5.55 -7.02
N PRO A 131 15.47 5.53 -6.47
CA PRO A 131 15.83 4.64 -5.38
C PRO A 131 15.62 5.35 -4.04
N TRP A 132 14.41 5.30 -3.49
CA TRP A 132 14.16 5.67 -2.09
C TRP A 132 13.12 4.75 -1.46
#